data_AF-A0A813KLE2-F1
#
_entry.id   AF-A0A813KLE2-F1
#
_cell.length_a   1.000
_cell.length_b   1.000
_cell.length_c   1.000
_cell.angle_alpha   90.00
_cell.angle_beta   90.00
_cell.angle_gamma   90.00
#
_symmetry.space_group_name_H-M   'P 1'
#
loop_
_entity.id
_entity.type
_entity.pdbx_description
1 polymer ?
#
loop_
_entity_poly.entity_id
_entity_poly.type
_entity_poly.pdbx_seq_one_letter_code
_entity_poly.pdbx_strand_id
1 'polypeptide(L)'
;MGWPGSKGGQCCPICSQSFLGTSLKYHIKTCARQALANLTNCQFCGRPVRKEDQVEHSLRCKTRCRKESKEPGALAETLKGYQEKANALRVALSKIESGELGSLDARGCFVCGVCGQQGLGLAQIVGHEEVCRQRLSQEGRVPVADKEGQDGGEDPFSVQLAEEMAALRQDILSSCGEAAADAGEKLVLCLDRLRDIVRNACFREEKKYRRLRLSNETFAE
;
A
#
# COMPACT_ATOMS: atom_id res chain seq x y z
N MET A 1 -27.30 29.61 2.36
CA MET A 1 -27.52 28.55 1.36
C MET A 1 -26.43 27.50 1.53
N GLY A 2 -26.71 26.45 2.32
CA GLY A 2 -25.76 25.34 2.51
C GLY A 2 -25.86 24.39 1.32
N TRP A 3 -24.74 24.10 0.66
CA TRP A 3 -24.70 23.08 -0.39
C TRP A 3 -24.97 21.72 0.26
N PRO A 4 -26.03 20.99 -0.14
CA PRO A 4 -26.34 19.69 0.43
C PRO A 4 -25.15 18.75 0.21
N GLY A 5 -24.74 18.07 1.28
CA GLY A 5 -23.53 17.26 1.40
C GLY A 5 -23.27 16.42 0.16
N SER A 6 -22.36 16.91 -0.68
CA SER A 6 -21.81 16.12 -1.77
C SER A 6 -21.05 14.99 -1.12
N LYS A 7 -21.54 13.76 -1.27
CA LYS A 7 -20.74 12.55 -1.03
C LYS A 7 -19.59 12.62 -2.03
N GLY A 8 -18.52 13.32 -1.65
CA GLY A 8 -17.42 13.68 -2.52
C GLY A 8 -16.78 12.42 -3.03
N GLY A 9 -16.97 12.14 -4.32
CA GLY A 9 -16.20 11.10 -5.00
C GLY A 9 -14.72 11.43 -4.86
N GLN A 10 -13.90 10.45 -4.53
CA GLN A 10 -12.46 10.64 -4.49
C GLN A 10 -11.93 10.68 -5.93
N CYS A 11 -10.98 11.57 -6.21
CA CYS A 11 -10.36 11.66 -7.53
C CYS A 11 -9.03 10.91 -7.56
N CYS A 12 -8.73 10.26 -8.68
CA CYS A 12 -7.41 9.68 -8.89
C CYS A 12 -6.34 10.78 -8.99
N PRO A 13 -5.26 10.74 -8.20
CA PRO A 13 -4.20 11.75 -8.24
C PRO A 13 -3.35 11.72 -9.52
N ILE A 14 -3.55 10.70 -10.37
CA ILE A 14 -2.76 10.50 -11.60
C ILE A 14 -3.53 10.99 -12.83
N CYS A 15 -4.79 10.59 -12.98
CA CYS A 15 -5.62 10.92 -14.15
C CYS A 15 -6.78 11.88 -13.85
N SER A 16 -6.97 12.26 -12.58
CA SER A 16 -8.05 13.15 -12.10
C SER A 16 -9.48 12.63 -12.34
N GLN A 17 -9.67 11.39 -12.76
CA GLN A 17 -11.00 10.78 -12.86
C GLN A 17 -11.60 10.58 -11.47
N SER A 18 -12.90 10.86 -11.33
CA SER A 18 -13.64 10.70 -10.07
C SER A 18 -14.15 9.26 -9.92
N PHE A 19 -14.06 8.73 -8.70
CA PHE A 19 -14.49 7.37 -8.35
C PHE A 19 -15.42 7.37 -7.14
N LEU A 20 -16.34 6.40 -7.13
CA LEU A 20 -17.25 6.16 -6.01
C LEU A 20 -16.81 4.89 -5.28
N GLY A 21 -16.22 5.05 -4.09
CA GLY A 21 -15.91 3.92 -3.18
C GLY A 21 -14.64 3.14 -3.49
N THR A 22 -14.70 1.81 -3.31
CA THR A 22 -13.54 0.89 -3.28
C THR A 22 -12.80 0.74 -4.62
N SER A 23 -13.39 1.20 -5.73
CA SER A 23 -12.78 1.11 -7.06
C SER A 23 -11.50 1.94 -7.18
N LEU A 24 -11.33 2.98 -6.36
CA LEU A 24 -10.21 3.91 -6.49
C LEU A 24 -8.86 3.21 -6.26
N LYS A 25 -8.75 2.36 -5.23
CA LYS A 25 -7.49 1.70 -4.87
C LYS A 25 -6.97 0.82 -6.02
N TYR A 26 -7.85 0.03 -6.64
CA TYR A 26 -7.51 -0.81 -7.79
C TYR A 26 -7.19 0.02 -9.02
N HIS A 27 -7.98 1.08 -9.27
CA HIS A 27 -7.74 1.99 -10.37
C HIS A 27 -6.37 2.66 -10.28
N ILE A 28 -5.99 3.16 -9.11
CA ILE A 28 -4.74 3.91 -8.92
C ILE A 28 -3.51 3.05 -9.26
N LYS A 29 -3.49 1.78 -8.85
CA LYS A 29 -2.41 0.85 -9.19
C LYS A 29 -2.31 0.65 -10.71
N THR A 30 -3.45 0.42 -11.37
CA THR A 30 -3.51 0.23 -12.83
C THR A 30 -3.15 1.51 -13.58
N CYS A 31 -3.64 2.66 -13.10
CA CYS A 31 -3.38 3.97 -13.66
C CYS A 31 -1.89 4.35 -13.52
N ALA A 32 -1.26 4.03 -12.39
CA ALA A 32 0.17 4.23 -12.18
C ALA A 32 1.02 3.42 -13.18
N ARG A 33 0.70 2.13 -13.35
CA ARG A 33 1.35 1.27 -14.34
C ARG A 33 1.21 1.83 -15.76
N GLN A 34 0.00 2.21 -16.15
CA GLN A 34 -0.25 2.79 -17.47
C GLN A 34 0.48 4.13 -17.66
N ALA A 35 0.47 4.98 -16.64
CA ALA A 35 1.18 6.26 -16.66
C ALA A 35 2.69 6.05 -16.82
N LEU A 36 3.29 5.12 -16.07
CA LEU A 36 4.70 4.75 -16.21
C LEU A 36 5.04 4.25 -17.61
N ALA A 37 4.26 3.30 -18.13
CA ALA A 37 4.47 2.72 -19.46
C ALA A 37 4.38 3.77 -20.57
N ASN A 38 3.57 4.81 -20.37
CA ASN A 38 3.34 5.87 -21.34
C ASN A 38 4.14 7.16 -21.07
N LEU A 39 4.95 7.24 -20.01
CA LEU A 39 5.76 8.42 -19.73
C LEU A 39 7.05 8.40 -20.55
N THR A 40 7.34 9.49 -21.26
CA THR A 40 8.58 9.69 -22.02
C THR A 40 9.11 11.10 -21.76
N ASN A 41 10.41 11.34 -21.92
CA ASN A 41 10.99 12.68 -21.75
C ASN A 41 11.05 13.38 -23.11
N CYS A 42 10.65 14.65 -23.15
CA CYS A 42 10.88 15.49 -24.32
C CYS A 42 12.37 15.72 -24.52
N GLN A 43 12.87 15.50 -25.74
CA GLN A 43 14.30 15.66 -26.07
C GLN A 43 14.78 17.12 -26.04
N PHE A 44 13.86 18.09 -26.13
CA PHE A 44 14.21 19.52 -26.17
C PHE A 44 14.16 20.19 -24.79
N CYS A 45 13.14 19.90 -23.98
CA CYS A 45 12.95 20.53 -22.67
C CYS A 45 13.11 19.59 -21.48
N GLY A 46 13.32 18.29 -21.70
CA GLY A 46 13.46 17.29 -20.63
C GLY A 46 12.18 16.99 -19.84
N ARG A 47 11.07 17.69 -20.11
CA ARG A 47 9.79 17.48 -19.41
C ARG A 47 9.25 16.08 -19.66
N PRO A 48 8.65 15.43 -18.64
CA PRO A 48 7.90 14.19 -18.85
C PRO A 48 6.60 14.50 -19.59
N VAL A 49 6.33 13.75 -20.64
CA VAL A 49 5.16 13.87 -21.54
C VAL A 49 4.62 12.46 -21.78
N ARG A 50 3.32 12.33 -22.10
CA ARG A 50 2.76 11.05 -22.52
C ARG A 50 3.30 10.70 -23.92
N LYS A 51 3.50 9.42 -24.21
CA LYS A 51 3.98 8.94 -25.52
C LYS A 51 3.09 9.40 -26.66
N GLU A 52 1.77 9.35 -26.46
CA GLU A 52 0.77 9.82 -27.42
C GLU A 52 0.93 11.31 -27.77
N ASP A 53 1.29 12.15 -26.79
CA ASP A 53 1.47 13.60 -26.97
C ASP A 53 2.90 13.99 -27.36
N GLN A 54 3.84 13.03 -27.40
CA GLN A 54 5.27 13.33 -27.55
C GLN A 54 5.57 14.05 -28.87
N VAL A 55 4.96 13.61 -29.96
CA VAL A 55 5.18 14.18 -31.29
C VAL A 55 4.69 15.62 -31.33
N GLU A 56 3.44 15.86 -30.94
CA GLU A 56 2.85 17.21 -30.92
C GLU A 56 3.63 18.15 -29.97
N HIS A 57 3.94 17.67 -28.77
CA HIS A 57 4.75 18.43 -27.82
C HIS A 57 6.12 18.75 -28.41
N SER A 58 6.80 17.78 -29.03
CA SER A 58 8.15 17.99 -29.59
C SER A 58 8.17 19.07 -30.67
N LEU A 59 7.15 19.13 -31.53
CA LEU A 59 7.01 20.15 -32.57
C LEU A 59 6.84 21.55 -31.97
N ARG A 60 5.94 21.70 -30.98
CA ARG A 60 5.71 22.97 -30.26
C ARG A 60 6.90 23.37 -29.39
N CYS A 61 7.57 22.40 -28.79
CA CYS A 61 8.67 22.63 -27.87
C CYS A 61 9.95 23.03 -28.62
N LYS A 62 10.23 22.43 -29.78
CA LYS A 62 11.38 22.76 -30.63
C LYS A 62 11.42 24.24 -31.00
N THR A 63 10.27 24.84 -31.33
CA THR A 63 10.19 26.26 -31.70
C THR A 63 10.33 27.18 -30.48
N ARG A 64 9.78 26.78 -29.33
CA ARG A 64 9.84 27.58 -28.09
C ARG A 64 11.21 27.53 -27.42
N CYS A 65 11.75 26.34 -27.15
CA CYS A 65 13.02 26.19 -26.44
C CYS A 65 14.20 26.80 -27.21
N ARG A 66 14.15 26.81 -28.55
CA ARG A 66 15.18 27.46 -29.38
C ARG A 66 15.22 28.99 -29.21
N LYS A 67 14.10 29.62 -28.81
CA LYS A 67 14.05 31.08 -28.58
C LYS A 67 14.55 31.47 -27.19
N GLU A 68 14.30 30.63 -26.18
CA GLU A 68 14.63 30.91 -24.77
C GLU A 68 16.10 30.58 -24.42
N SER A 69 16.81 29.78 -25.22
CA SER A 69 18.18 29.31 -24.96
C SER A 69 19.27 30.23 -25.53
N LYS A 70 19.31 31.50 -25.10
CA LYS A 70 20.46 32.38 -25.41
C LYS A 70 21.65 32.18 -24.47
N GLU A 71 21.41 31.62 -23.28
CA GLU A 71 22.43 31.37 -22.25
C GLU A 71 22.61 29.85 -22.07
N PRO A 72 23.73 29.24 -22.51
CA PRO A 72 23.93 27.80 -22.45
C PRO A 72 23.93 27.22 -21.03
N GLY A 73 24.34 28.01 -20.02
CA GLY A 73 24.36 27.56 -18.61
C GLY A 73 22.96 27.40 -18.00
N ALA A 74 22.06 28.36 -18.23
CA ALA A 74 20.72 28.35 -17.64
C ALA A 74 19.84 27.19 -18.17
N LEU A 75 20.06 26.79 -19.43
CA LEU A 75 19.35 25.67 -20.04
C LEU A 75 19.73 24.33 -19.39
N ALA A 76 21.01 24.11 -19.13
CA ALA A 76 21.50 22.87 -18.52
C ALA A 76 20.94 22.66 -17.11
N GLU A 77 20.92 23.71 -16.28
CA GLU A 77 20.35 23.66 -14.93
C GLU A 77 18.84 23.42 -14.95
N THR A 78 18.13 24.07 -15.87
CA THR A 78 16.70 23.88 -16.07
C THR A 78 16.39 22.44 -16.52
N LEU A 79 17.16 21.89 -17.45
CA LEU A 79 17.03 20.51 -17.92
C LEU A 79 17.26 19.51 -16.79
N LYS A 80 18.30 19.72 -15.99
CA LYS A 80 18.60 18.90 -14.80
C LYS A 80 17.41 18.91 -13.83
N GLY A 81 16.84 20.08 -13.55
CA GLY A 81 15.65 20.19 -12.68
C GLY A 81 14.42 19.47 -13.24
N TYR A 82 14.19 19.49 -14.55
CA TYR A 82 13.09 18.70 -15.15
C TYR A 82 13.37 17.19 -15.10
N GLN A 83 14.62 16.78 -15.28
CA GLN A 83 15.00 15.38 -15.21
C GLN A 83 14.85 14.82 -13.79
N GLU A 84 15.24 15.59 -12.77
CA GLU A 84 15.02 15.25 -11.36
C GLU A 84 13.53 15.11 -11.06
N LYS A 85 12.69 16.06 -11.51
CA LYS A 85 11.23 15.98 -11.37
C LYS A 85 10.64 14.76 -12.07
N ALA A 86 11.11 14.44 -13.28
CA ALA A 86 10.65 13.26 -14.02
C ALA A 86 11.03 11.96 -13.29
N ASN A 87 12.24 11.90 -12.72
CA ASN A 87 12.70 10.76 -11.94
C ASN A 87 11.89 10.60 -10.65
N ALA A 88 11.64 11.69 -9.91
CA ALA A 88 10.80 11.67 -8.72
C ALA A 88 9.37 11.17 -9.03
N LEU A 89 8.78 11.62 -10.15
CA LEU A 89 7.48 11.14 -10.61
C LEU A 89 7.50 9.64 -10.94
N ARG A 90 8.54 9.14 -11.62
CA ARG A 90 8.67 7.69 -11.90
C ARG A 90 8.78 6.87 -10.63
N VAL A 91 9.58 7.31 -9.66
CA VAL A 91 9.71 6.64 -8.36
C VAL A 91 8.37 6.63 -7.64
N ALA A 92 7.64 7.74 -7.63
CA ALA A 92 6.32 7.84 -7.02
C ALA A 92 5.33 6.83 -7.63
N LEU A 93 5.25 6.80 -8.96
CA LEU A 93 4.36 5.87 -9.65
C LEU A 93 4.77 4.41 -9.44
N SER A 94 6.06 4.11 -9.38
CA SER A 94 6.57 2.75 -9.13
C SER A 94 6.19 2.26 -7.73
N LYS A 95 6.33 3.12 -6.71
CA LYS A 95 5.92 2.80 -5.33
C LYS A 95 4.40 2.63 -5.20
N ILE A 96 3.61 3.38 -5.97
CA ILE A 96 2.15 3.17 -6.03
C ILE A 96 1.82 1.83 -6.67
N GLU A 97 2.54 1.45 -7.73
CA GLU A 97 2.34 0.15 -8.38
C GLU A 97 2.67 -1.01 -7.42
N SER A 98 3.77 -0.93 -6.67
CA SER A 98 4.12 -1.95 -5.68
C SER A 98 3.21 -1.93 -4.45
N GLY A 99 2.55 -0.81 -4.16
CA GLY A 99 1.71 -0.62 -2.98
C GLY A 99 2.51 -0.19 -1.74
N GLU A 100 3.74 0.28 -1.93
CA GLU A 100 4.60 0.81 -0.87
C GLU A 100 4.29 2.27 -0.53
N LEU A 101 3.69 3.02 -1.45
CA LEU A 101 3.34 4.41 -1.22
C LEU A 101 2.11 4.49 -0.29
N GLY A 102 2.15 5.41 0.68
CA GLY A 102 1.15 5.56 1.74
C GLY A 102 -0.32 5.67 1.29
N SER A 103 -1.23 5.60 2.26
CA SER A 103 -2.68 5.69 2.01
C SER A 103 -3.09 7.07 1.49
N LEU A 104 -4.25 7.13 0.84
CA LEU A 104 -4.84 8.39 0.38
C LEU A 104 -5.84 8.90 1.39
N ASP A 105 -5.84 10.21 1.62
CA ASP A 105 -6.84 10.89 2.42
C ASP A 105 -8.19 11.01 1.66
N ALA A 106 -9.20 11.56 2.34
CA ALA A 106 -10.53 11.77 1.76
C ALA A 106 -10.52 12.74 0.55
N ARG A 107 -9.45 13.52 0.36
CA ARG A 107 -9.28 14.49 -0.72
C ARG A 107 -8.50 13.91 -1.91
N GLY A 108 -8.01 12.67 -1.81
CA GLY A 108 -7.17 12.05 -2.83
C GLY A 108 -5.71 12.49 -2.80
N CYS A 109 -5.25 13.07 -1.69
CA CYS A 109 -3.84 13.36 -1.44
C CYS A 109 -3.19 12.24 -0.63
N PHE A 110 -1.86 12.11 -0.71
CA PHE A 110 -1.13 11.08 0.02
C PHE A 110 -0.91 11.45 1.48
N VAL A 111 -0.92 10.43 2.33
CA VAL A 111 -0.53 10.48 3.74
C VAL A 111 0.85 9.85 3.88
N CYS A 112 1.79 10.56 4.51
CA CYS A 112 3.11 10.04 4.79
C CYS A 112 3.02 8.86 5.75
N GLY A 113 3.48 7.66 5.33
CA GLY A 113 3.48 6.47 6.17
C GLY A 113 4.48 6.52 7.34
N VAL A 114 5.26 7.60 7.45
CA VAL A 114 6.33 7.74 8.44
C VAL A 114 5.95 8.71 9.55
N CYS A 115 5.37 9.87 9.21
CA CYS A 115 4.99 10.90 10.18
C CYS A 115 3.47 11.18 10.23
N GLY A 116 2.68 10.51 9.38
CA GLY A 116 1.22 10.69 9.30
C GLY A 116 0.77 12.00 8.65
N GLN A 117 1.68 12.84 8.13
CA GLN A 117 1.32 14.09 7.48
C GLN A 117 0.45 13.84 6.25
N GLN A 118 -0.73 14.48 6.21
CA GLN A 118 -1.72 14.37 5.12
C GLN A 118 -1.57 15.50 4.09
N GLY A 119 -2.28 15.40 2.97
CA GLY A 119 -2.33 16.46 1.97
C GLY A 119 -1.11 16.53 1.04
N LEU A 120 -0.28 15.49 0.98
CA LEU A 120 0.93 15.49 0.15
C LEU A 120 0.61 15.15 -1.31
N GLY A 121 1.09 15.97 -2.24
CA GLY A 121 0.96 15.69 -3.67
C GLY A 121 1.87 14.54 -4.13
N LEU A 122 1.56 13.93 -5.28
CA LEU A 122 2.29 12.79 -5.85
C LEU A 122 3.81 13.02 -6.00
N ALA A 123 4.23 14.22 -6.39
CA ALA A 123 5.66 14.55 -6.51
C ALA A 123 6.33 14.86 -5.16
N GLN A 124 5.54 15.26 -4.15
CA GLN A 124 6.04 15.70 -2.85
C GLN A 124 6.19 14.53 -1.87
N ILE A 125 5.28 13.55 -1.92
CA ILE A 125 5.26 12.42 -1.00
C ILE A 125 6.57 11.62 -0.99
N VAL A 126 7.19 11.40 -2.15
CA VAL A 126 8.46 10.65 -2.24
C VAL A 126 9.59 11.37 -1.51
N GLY A 127 9.81 12.64 -1.83
CA GLY A 127 10.87 13.43 -1.18
C GLY A 127 10.59 13.65 0.30
N HIS A 128 9.32 13.82 0.67
CA HIS A 128 8.92 13.96 2.07
C HIS A 128 9.18 12.67 2.86
N GLU A 129 8.79 11.49 2.36
CA GLU A 129 9.07 10.21 3.04
C GLU A 129 10.58 9.95 3.19
N GLU A 130 11.38 10.27 2.18
CA GLU A 130 12.83 10.11 2.26
C GLU A 130 13.43 10.99 3.37
N VAL A 131 13.04 12.27 3.42
CA VAL A 131 13.47 13.19 4.48
C VAL A 131 12.97 12.73 5.85
N CYS A 132 11.73 12.26 5.96
CA CYS A 132 11.17 11.74 7.21
C CYS A 132 11.92 10.50 7.71
N ARG A 133 12.25 9.54 6.83
CA ARG A 133 13.05 8.36 7.19
C ARG A 133 14.47 8.73 7.62
N GLN A 134 15.09 9.70 6.94
CA GLN A 134 16.41 10.20 7.33
C GLN A 134 16.39 10.85 8.72
N ARG A 135 15.40 11.70 9.00
CA ARG A 135 15.25 12.34 10.32
C ARG A 135 15.07 11.31 11.44
N LEU A 136 14.19 10.33 11.25
CA LEU A 136 14.02 9.23 12.22
C LEU A 136 15.31 8.44 12.47
N SER A 137 16.06 8.16 11.40
CA SER A 137 17.33 7.44 11.50
C SER A 137 18.37 8.23 12.29
N GLN A 138 18.38 9.56 12.17
CA GLN A 138 19.26 10.44 12.95
C GLN A 138 18.84 10.57 14.41
N GLU A 139 17.55 10.54 14.70
CA GLU A 139 17.00 10.63 16.05
C GLU A 139 17.09 9.31 16.84
N GLY A 140 17.60 8.23 16.23
CA GLY A 140 17.71 6.91 16.85
C GLY A 140 16.35 6.29 17.21
N ARG A 141 15.24 6.89 16.76
CA ARG A 141 13.90 6.33 16.90
C ARG A 141 13.67 5.37 15.76
N VAL A 142 13.73 4.08 16.07
CA VAL A 142 13.24 3.04 15.16
C VAL A 142 11.76 3.32 14.92
N PRO A 143 11.30 3.56 13.67
CA PRO A 143 9.88 3.64 13.40
C PRO A 143 9.27 2.31 13.79
N VAL A 144 8.34 2.35 14.75
CA VAL A 144 7.41 1.25 14.96
C VAL A 144 6.65 1.17 13.65
N ALA A 145 7.00 0.18 12.83
CA ALA A 145 6.33 -0.07 11.56
C ALA A 145 4.93 -0.56 11.92
N ASP A 146 4.03 0.37 12.16
CA ASP A 146 2.61 0.10 12.22
C ASP A 146 2.22 -0.42 10.84
N LYS A 147 2.14 -1.75 10.76
CA LYS A 147 1.61 -2.49 9.60
C LYS A 147 0.10 -2.23 9.52
N GLU A 148 -0.32 -0.99 9.33
CA GLU A 148 -1.71 -0.64 9.07
C GLU A 148 -1.96 -0.64 7.57
N GLY A 149 -2.06 -1.87 7.06
CA GLY A 149 -2.61 -2.21 5.76
C GLY A 149 -3.65 -3.32 5.88
N GLN A 150 -4.35 -3.42 7.01
CA GLN A 150 -5.52 -4.26 7.16
C GLN A 150 -6.56 -3.47 7.96
N ASP A 151 -7.68 -3.18 7.33
CA ASP A 151 -8.92 -2.70 7.96
C ASP A 151 -9.41 -3.81 8.90
N GLY A 152 -8.80 -3.83 10.07
CA GLY A 152 -8.85 -4.90 11.04
C GLY A 152 -8.62 -4.29 12.39
N GLY A 153 -9.62 -3.55 12.88
CA GLY A 153 -9.81 -3.48 14.32
C GLY A 153 -9.64 -4.90 14.85
N GLU A 154 -8.66 -5.09 15.73
CA GLU A 154 -8.39 -6.37 16.34
C GLU A 154 -9.68 -6.81 17.02
N ASP A 155 -10.35 -7.72 16.33
CA ASP A 155 -11.56 -8.34 16.82
C ASP A 155 -11.11 -9.07 18.08
N PRO A 156 -11.62 -8.74 19.29
CA PRO A 156 -11.17 -9.37 20.53
C PRO A 156 -11.27 -10.91 20.47
N PHE A 157 -12.14 -11.43 19.58
CA PHE A 157 -12.27 -12.85 19.26
C PHE A 157 -11.07 -13.47 18.55
N SER A 158 -10.25 -12.69 17.84
CA SER A 158 -9.04 -13.18 17.15
C SER A 158 -7.87 -13.39 18.10
N VAL A 159 -7.76 -12.55 19.13
CA VAL A 159 -6.81 -12.73 20.23
C VAL A 159 -7.18 -13.96 21.04
N GLN A 160 -8.46 -14.13 21.40
CA GLN A 160 -8.96 -15.31 22.10
C GLN A 160 -8.69 -16.62 21.35
N LEU A 161 -8.92 -16.68 20.04
CA LEU A 161 -8.63 -17.89 19.27
C LEU A 161 -7.12 -18.19 19.22
N ALA A 162 -6.28 -17.17 19.12
CA ALA A 162 -4.83 -17.35 19.13
C ALA A 162 -4.35 -17.88 20.49
N GLU A 163 -4.89 -17.35 21.59
CA GLU A 163 -4.63 -17.85 22.95
C GLU A 163 -5.12 -19.29 23.14
N GLU A 164 -6.32 -19.62 22.65
CA GLU A 164 -6.86 -20.99 22.68
C GLU A 164 -5.98 -21.99 21.92
N MET A 165 -5.48 -21.61 20.73
CA MET A 165 -4.58 -22.44 19.93
C MET A 165 -3.20 -22.58 20.57
N ALA A 166 -2.69 -21.53 21.20
CA ALA A 166 -1.43 -21.56 21.94
C ALA A 166 -1.52 -22.47 23.17
N ALA A 167 -2.61 -22.36 23.94
CA ALA A 167 -2.88 -23.23 25.09
C ALA A 167 -3.01 -24.70 24.66
N LEU A 168 -3.79 -24.98 23.61
CA LEU A 168 -3.93 -26.34 23.09
C LEU A 168 -2.59 -26.93 22.62
N ARG A 169 -1.75 -26.12 21.96
CA ARG A 169 -0.40 -26.55 21.55
C ARG A 169 0.48 -26.87 22.76
N GLN A 170 0.41 -26.07 23.81
CA GLN A 170 1.16 -26.31 25.04
C GLN A 170 0.67 -27.57 25.76
N ASP A 171 -0.65 -27.77 25.86
CA ASP A 171 -1.24 -28.98 26.46
C ASP A 171 -0.82 -30.26 25.72
N ILE A 172 -0.79 -30.23 24.38
CA ILE A 172 -0.32 -31.36 23.56
C ILE A 172 1.16 -31.63 23.82
N LEU A 173 2.01 -30.60 23.81
CA LEU A 173 3.44 -30.75 24.03
C LEU A 173 3.77 -31.27 25.43
N SER A 174 3.07 -30.78 26.46
CA SER A 174 3.20 -31.27 27.83
C SER A 174 2.72 -32.71 27.97
N SER A 175 1.65 -33.10 27.28
CA SER A 175 1.11 -34.46 27.33
C SER A 175 1.95 -35.47 26.54
N CYS A 176 2.65 -35.05 25.48
CA CYS A 176 3.52 -35.91 24.69
C CYS A 176 4.92 -36.11 25.31
N GLY A 177 5.34 -35.25 26.24
CA GLY A 177 6.65 -35.33 26.91
C GLY A 177 6.71 -36.31 28.09
N GLU A 178 5.57 -36.67 28.67
CA GLU A 178 5.52 -37.52 29.87
C GLU A 178 5.07 -38.94 29.53
N ALA A 179 5.99 -39.90 29.66
CA ALA A 179 5.73 -41.33 29.50
C ALA A 179 5.00 -41.91 30.73
N ALA A 180 3.78 -41.44 31.00
CA ALA A 180 2.92 -41.90 32.09
C ALA A 180 1.58 -42.40 31.56
N ALA A 181 1.00 -43.41 32.22
CA ALA A 181 -0.25 -44.08 31.84
C ALA A 181 -1.48 -43.14 31.68
N ASP A 182 -1.36 -41.89 32.13
CA ASP A 182 -2.36 -40.82 32.08
C ASP A 182 -2.27 -39.96 30.79
N ALA A 183 -1.24 -40.17 29.95
CA ALA A 183 -1.09 -39.45 28.67
C ALA A 183 -2.22 -39.78 27.68
N GLY A 184 -2.86 -40.94 27.83
CA GLY A 184 -3.95 -41.39 26.97
C GLY A 184 -5.20 -40.50 27.08
N GLU A 185 -5.65 -40.20 28.31
CA GLU A 185 -6.87 -39.40 28.52
C GLU A 185 -6.67 -37.94 28.09
N LYS A 186 -5.50 -37.36 28.42
CA LYS A 186 -5.16 -35.99 28.01
C LYS A 186 -5.04 -35.85 26.49
N LEU A 187 -4.45 -36.85 25.82
CA LEU A 187 -4.38 -36.88 24.36
C LEU A 187 -5.78 -36.98 23.74
N VAL A 188 -6.67 -37.81 24.30
CA VAL A 188 -8.06 -37.92 23.84
C VAL A 188 -8.78 -36.57 23.94
N LEU A 189 -8.65 -35.85 25.06
CA LEU A 189 -9.23 -34.53 25.23
C LEU A 189 -8.70 -33.50 24.21
N CYS A 190 -7.39 -33.52 23.93
CA CYS A 190 -6.79 -32.65 22.92
C CYS A 190 -7.30 -32.95 21.51
N LEU A 191 -7.42 -34.24 21.17
CA LEU A 191 -7.93 -34.68 19.87
C LEU A 191 -9.41 -34.33 19.69
N ASP A 192 -10.23 -34.47 20.73
CA ASP A 192 -11.64 -34.09 20.67
C ASP A 192 -11.82 -32.58 20.53
N ARG A 193 -11.01 -31.78 21.24
CA ARG A 193 -11.00 -30.32 21.08
C ARG A 193 -10.58 -29.91 19.66
N LEU A 194 -9.57 -30.57 19.09
CA LEU A 194 -9.14 -30.32 17.71
C LEU A 194 -10.25 -30.70 16.71
N ARG A 195 -10.91 -31.84 16.91
CA ARG A 195 -12.06 -32.27 16.08
C ARG A 195 -13.18 -31.24 16.11
N ASP A 196 -13.49 -30.65 17.26
CA ASP A 196 -14.51 -29.62 17.37
C ASP A 196 -14.12 -28.32 16.67
N ILE A 197 -12.84 -27.92 16.75
CA ILE A 197 -12.33 -26.76 16.01
C ILE A 197 -12.46 -26.99 14.50
N VAL A 198 -12.07 -28.17 14.01
CA VAL A 198 -12.18 -28.54 12.59
C VAL A 198 -13.64 -28.63 12.15
N ARG A 199 -14.51 -29.27 12.92
CA ARG A 199 -15.95 -29.33 12.65
C ARG A 199 -16.55 -27.93 12.56
N ASN A 200 -16.25 -27.06 13.52
CA ASN A 200 -16.72 -25.68 13.51
C ASN A 200 -16.14 -24.89 12.33
N ALA A 201 -14.88 -25.14 11.95
CA ALA A 201 -14.28 -24.55 10.76
C ALA A 201 -15.07 -24.89 9.49
N CYS A 202 -15.51 -26.14 9.33
CA CYS A 202 -16.28 -26.58 8.17
C CYS A 202 -17.71 -26.04 8.13
N PHE A 203 -18.41 -26.02 9.28
CA PHE A 203 -19.86 -25.81 9.29
C PHE A 203 -20.33 -24.45 9.85
N ARG A 204 -19.46 -23.68 10.52
CA ARG A 204 -19.83 -22.38 11.08
C ARG A 204 -19.30 -21.22 10.23
N GLU A 205 -20.11 -20.17 10.14
CA GLU A 205 -19.80 -18.95 9.39
C GLU A 205 -19.12 -17.86 10.22
N GLU A 206 -18.80 -18.15 11.50
CA GLU A 206 -18.12 -17.18 12.36
C GLU A 206 -16.76 -16.78 11.75
N LYS A 207 -16.43 -15.49 11.85
CA LYS A 207 -15.25 -14.87 11.22
C LYS A 207 -13.94 -15.60 11.56
N LYS A 208 -13.80 -16.10 12.79
CA LYS A 208 -12.62 -16.84 13.26
C LYS A 208 -12.42 -18.16 12.50
N TYR A 209 -13.50 -18.88 12.23
CA TYR A 209 -13.51 -20.14 11.47
C TYR A 209 -13.35 -19.91 9.97
N ARG A 210 -13.93 -18.83 9.43
CA ARG A 210 -13.72 -18.42 8.03
C ARG A 210 -12.25 -18.07 7.75
N ARG A 211 -11.58 -17.36 8.67
CA ARG A 211 -10.14 -17.09 8.57
C ARG A 211 -9.32 -18.37 8.58
N LEU A 212 -9.62 -19.30 9.50
CA LEU A 212 -8.94 -20.58 9.60
C LEU A 212 -9.01 -21.37 8.28
N ARG A 213 -10.20 -21.43 7.64
CA ARG A 213 -10.39 -22.04 6.32
C ARG A 213 -9.56 -21.37 5.23
N LEU A 214 -9.58 -20.04 5.15
CA LEU A 214 -8.83 -19.29 4.12
C LEU A 214 -7.31 -19.39 4.30
N SER A 215 -6.84 -19.57 5.55
CA SER A 215 -5.42 -19.67 5.86
C SER A 215 -4.84 -21.08 5.73
N ASN A 216 -5.66 -22.10 5.49
CA ASN A 216 -5.22 -23.48 5.48
C ASN A 216 -5.80 -24.23 4.28
N GLU A 217 -4.91 -24.61 3.35
CA GLU A 217 -5.23 -25.27 2.08
C GLU A 217 -6.00 -26.58 2.25
N THR A 218 -5.89 -27.24 3.42
CA THR A 218 -6.61 -28.48 3.74
C THR A 218 -8.14 -28.31 3.75
N PHE A 219 -8.65 -27.08 3.87
CA PHE A 219 -10.09 -26.78 3.82
C PHE A 219 -10.59 -26.32 2.44
N ALA A 220 -9.75 -26.37 1.41
CA ALA A 220 -10.05 -25.84 0.07
C ALA A 220 -10.78 -26.84 -0.87
N GLU A 221 -11.30 -27.95 -0.34
CA GLU A 221 -12.07 -28.95 -1.10
C GLU A 221 -13.43 -28.44 -1.59
#